data_AF-A0A060CGJ1-F1
#
_entry.id   AF-A0A060CGJ1-F1
#
_cell.length_a   1.000
_cell.length_b   1.000
_cell.length_c   1.000
_cell.angle_alpha   90.00
_cell.angle_beta   90.00
_cell.angle_gamma   90.00
#
_symmetry.space_group_name_H-M   'P 1'
#
loop_
_entity.id
_entity.type
_entity.pdbx_description
1 polymer ?
#
loop_
_entity_poly.entity_id
_entity_poly.type
_entity_poly.pdbx_seq_one_letter_code
_entity_poly.pdbx_strand_id
1 'polypeptide(L)'
;PMVAEAWEASPEVLGVFPGAAGGTIAAYDHASEEVLNYDQVFVRDFVPSALAFLMNGEHDIVKNFLLKTLHLQGWEKKIDRFKLGEGVMPASFKVLHDPVRKTDTLIADFGESAIGRVAPVDSGFWWIILLRAYTKSTGDLSLAETPDCQKGMRLILALCLSE
;
A
#
# COMPACT_ATOMS: atom_id res chain seq x y z
N PRO A 1 -25.13 11.84 11.77
CA PRO A 1 -25.04 10.44 12.30
C PRO A 1 -23.57 10.01 12.29
N MET A 2 -23.13 9.23 13.29
CA MET A 2 -21.71 8.91 13.48
C MET A 2 -21.02 8.22 12.27
N VAL A 3 -21.80 7.57 11.39
CA VAL A 3 -21.28 6.97 10.14
C VAL A 3 -20.78 8.04 9.15
N ALA A 4 -21.47 9.17 9.05
CA ALA A 4 -21.04 10.28 8.20
C ALA A 4 -19.81 10.97 8.79
N GLU A 5 -19.76 11.14 10.12
CA GLU A 5 -18.60 11.71 10.83
C GLU A 5 -17.35 10.81 10.66
N ALA A 6 -17.50 9.48 10.72
CA ALA A 6 -16.42 8.54 10.44
C ALA A 6 -15.94 8.61 8.97
N TRP A 7 -16.85 8.87 8.04
CA TRP A 7 -16.51 9.07 6.62
C TRP A 7 -15.83 10.41 6.38
N GLU A 8 -16.24 11.47 7.06
CA GLU A 8 -15.66 12.83 6.97
C GLU A 8 -14.28 12.93 7.64
N ALA A 9 -14.01 12.16 8.69
CA ALA A 9 -12.66 11.99 9.23
C ALA A 9 -11.73 11.24 8.28
N SER A 10 -12.28 10.49 7.32
CA SER A 10 -11.51 9.70 6.35
C SER A 10 -10.61 10.64 5.52
N PRO A 11 -11.06 11.71 4.84
CA PRO A 11 -10.21 12.70 4.13
C PRO A 11 -8.97 13.19 4.87
N GLU A 12 -9.06 13.44 6.17
CA GLU A 12 -7.95 13.94 7.00
C GLU A 12 -6.96 12.81 7.35
N VAL A 13 -7.45 11.58 7.58
CA VAL A 13 -6.64 10.35 7.72
C VAL A 13 -6.13 9.83 6.37
N LEU A 14 -6.80 10.20 5.28
CA LEU A 14 -6.62 9.61 3.95
C LEU A 14 -5.32 10.03 3.28
N GLY A 15 -4.63 11.07 3.76
CA GLY A 15 -3.43 11.54 3.09
C GLY A 15 -3.66 11.74 1.60
N VAL A 16 -4.83 12.29 1.23
CA VAL A 16 -5.16 12.58 -0.17
C VAL A 16 -4.28 13.74 -0.62
N PHE A 17 -3.03 13.44 -0.92
CA PHE A 17 -2.15 14.36 -1.60
C PHE A 17 -2.76 14.63 -2.99
N PRO A 18 -3.03 15.90 -3.35
CA PRO A 18 -3.51 16.25 -4.67
C PRO A 18 -2.52 15.75 -5.73
N GLY A 19 -2.89 14.72 -6.50
CA GLY A 19 -2.04 14.07 -7.51
C GLY A 19 -1.52 12.68 -7.14
N ALA A 20 -1.71 12.22 -5.89
CA ALA A 20 -1.14 10.96 -5.40
C ALA A 20 -2.15 10.04 -4.68
N ALA A 21 -3.38 9.95 -5.18
CA ALA A 21 -4.42 9.03 -4.71
C ALA A 21 -3.92 7.57 -4.72
N GLY A 22 -3.32 7.08 -3.64
CA GLY A 22 -2.62 5.80 -3.64
C GLY A 22 -2.64 5.04 -2.32
N GLY A 23 -3.39 5.49 -1.30
CA GLY A 23 -3.48 4.83 0.00
C GLY A 23 -4.11 5.72 1.07
N THR A 24 -4.30 5.20 2.29
CA THR A 24 -4.68 5.93 3.51
C THR A 24 -3.51 5.92 4.49
N ILE A 25 -3.28 7.00 5.23
CA ILE A 25 -2.21 7.04 6.25
C ILE A 25 -2.63 6.20 7.47
N ALA A 26 -1.69 5.57 8.17
CA ALA A 26 -1.95 4.75 9.35
C ALA A 26 -2.58 5.51 10.53
N ALA A 27 -2.13 6.72 10.83
CA ALA A 27 -2.76 7.57 11.84
C ALA A 27 -2.54 9.06 11.57
N TYR A 28 -3.53 9.88 11.91
CA TYR A 28 -3.45 11.33 11.88
C TYR A 28 -3.38 11.84 13.33
N ASP A 29 -2.18 11.91 13.90
CA ASP A 29 -1.95 12.42 15.26
C ASP A 29 -1.39 13.84 15.21
N HIS A 30 -2.15 14.81 15.73
CA HIS A 30 -1.73 16.20 15.89
C HIS A 30 -0.90 16.46 17.16
N ALA A 31 -0.76 15.47 18.05
CA ALA A 31 -0.26 15.68 19.41
C ALA A 31 1.22 15.27 19.63
N SER A 32 1.85 14.54 18.71
CA SER A 32 3.23 14.06 18.90
C SER A 32 4.22 14.72 17.94
N GLU A 33 5.24 15.40 18.47
CA GLU A 33 6.40 15.90 17.71
C GLU A 33 7.25 14.77 17.10
N GLU A 34 7.10 13.53 17.59
CA GLU A 34 7.74 12.33 17.07
C GLU A 34 6.77 11.52 16.19
N VAL A 35 6.84 11.71 14.88
CA VAL A 35 6.08 10.90 13.92
C VAL A 35 6.74 9.52 13.78
N LEU A 36 6.43 8.62 14.70
CA LEU A 36 6.83 7.21 14.65
C LEU A 36 6.12 6.52 13.48
N ASN A 37 6.66 6.56 12.25
CA ASN A 37 6.15 5.95 11.00
C ASN A 37 4.62 5.98 10.72
N TYR A 38 3.83 6.70 11.51
CA TYR A 38 2.39 6.86 11.42
C TYR A 38 1.99 7.74 10.24
N ASP A 39 2.96 8.44 9.61
CA ASP A 39 2.82 9.15 8.33
C ASP A 39 2.87 8.23 7.10
N GLN A 40 3.00 6.91 7.29
CA GLN A 40 3.07 5.96 6.20
C GLN A 40 1.74 5.25 5.95
N VAL A 41 1.56 4.81 4.71
CA VAL A 41 0.50 3.92 4.28
C VAL A 41 0.95 2.48 4.50
N PHE A 42 0.39 1.80 5.50
CA PHE A 42 0.65 0.37 5.74
C PHE A 42 -0.27 -0.48 4.88
N VAL A 43 0.26 -1.57 4.33
CA VAL A 43 -0.53 -2.46 3.46
C VAL A 43 -1.70 -3.07 4.22
N ARG A 44 -1.46 -3.58 5.42
CA ARG A 44 -2.48 -4.19 6.29
C ARG A 44 -3.55 -3.19 6.74
N ASP A 45 -3.15 -1.96 7.06
CA ASP A 45 -4.05 -0.94 7.60
C ASP A 45 -4.91 -0.32 6.50
N PHE A 46 -4.42 -0.30 5.26
CA PHE A 46 -5.18 0.16 4.11
C PHE A 46 -6.32 -0.79 3.72
N VAL A 47 -6.24 -2.09 4.02
CA VAL A 47 -7.26 -3.08 3.62
C VAL A 47 -8.69 -2.70 4.04
N PRO A 48 -9.00 -2.41 5.34
CA PRO A 48 -10.34 -2.01 5.73
C PRO A 48 -10.82 -0.73 5.00
N SER A 49 -9.95 0.27 4.85
CA SER A 49 -10.26 1.49 4.10
C SER A 49 -10.57 1.20 2.64
N ALA A 50 -9.76 0.35 1.99
CA ALA A 50 -9.95 -0.06 0.61
C ALA A 50 -11.28 -0.78 0.42
N LEU A 51 -11.66 -1.67 1.35
CA LEU A 51 -12.98 -2.32 1.31
C LEU A 51 -14.12 -1.31 1.45
N ALA A 52 -13.98 -0.29 2.32
CA ALA A 52 -14.95 0.78 2.46
C ALA A 52 -15.10 1.59 1.16
N PHE A 53 -13.99 1.95 0.50
CA PHE A 53 -14.01 2.62 -0.81
C PHE A 53 -14.64 1.77 -1.91
N LEU A 54 -14.33 0.48 -1.97
CA LEU A 54 -14.94 -0.45 -2.91
C LEU A 54 -16.47 -0.51 -2.72
N MET A 55 -16.93 -0.58 -1.47
CA MET A 55 -18.37 -0.55 -1.15
C MET A 55 -19.03 0.79 -1.49
N ASN A 56 -18.28 1.90 -1.45
CA ASN A 56 -18.76 3.24 -1.82
C ASN A 56 -18.64 3.55 -3.33
N GLY A 57 -18.11 2.62 -4.14
CA GLY A 57 -17.93 2.82 -5.59
C GLY A 57 -16.68 3.64 -5.98
N GLU A 58 -15.83 3.98 -5.02
CA GLU A 58 -14.60 4.77 -5.22
C GLU A 58 -13.41 3.86 -5.51
N HIS A 59 -13.39 3.28 -6.71
CA HIS A 59 -12.42 2.22 -7.04
C HIS A 59 -10.99 2.70 -7.32
N ASP A 60 -10.82 3.95 -7.75
CA ASP A 60 -9.55 4.48 -8.25
C ASP A 60 -8.45 4.49 -7.18
N ILE A 61 -8.79 4.81 -5.93
CA ILE A 61 -7.81 4.80 -4.83
C ILE A 61 -7.25 3.40 -4.59
N VAL A 62 -8.09 2.36 -4.70
CA VAL A 62 -7.70 0.96 -4.52
C VAL A 62 -6.87 0.47 -5.69
N LYS A 63 -7.27 0.81 -6.92
CA LYS A 63 -6.49 0.52 -8.14
C LYS A 63 -5.09 1.14 -8.07
N ASN A 64 -5.01 2.42 -7.70
CA ASN A 64 -3.75 3.12 -7.61
C ASN A 64 -2.86 2.58 -6.49
N PHE A 65 -3.43 2.24 -5.33
CA PHE A 65 -2.70 1.55 -4.27
C PHE A 65 -2.08 0.25 -4.79
N LEU A 66 -2.89 -0.63 -5.42
CA LEU A 66 -2.42 -1.91 -5.96
C LEU A 66 -1.26 -1.73 -6.94
N LEU A 67 -1.37 -0.77 -7.87
CA LEU A 67 -0.34 -0.49 -8.87
C LEU A 67 0.92 0.13 -8.25
N LYS A 68 0.78 1.06 -7.30
CA LYS A 68 1.93 1.67 -6.61
C LYS A 68 2.70 0.64 -5.80
N THR A 69 2.01 -0.20 -5.02
CA THR A 69 2.69 -1.24 -4.24
C THR A 69 3.31 -2.31 -5.14
N LEU A 70 2.71 -2.61 -6.30
CA LEU A 70 3.31 -3.48 -7.31
C LEU A 70 4.58 -2.85 -7.93
N HIS A 71 4.57 -1.54 -8.20
CA HIS A 71 5.77 -0.84 -8.64
C HIS A 71 6.90 -0.93 -7.60
N LEU A 72 6.57 -0.75 -6.30
CA LEU A 72 7.51 -0.93 -5.19
C LEU A 72 8.01 -2.38 -5.05
N GLN A 73 7.20 -3.37 -5.44
CA GLN A 73 7.65 -4.77 -5.51
C GLN A 73 8.83 -4.93 -6.48
N GLY A 74 8.84 -4.20 -7.59
CA GLY A 74 9.90 -4.28 -8.61
C GLY A 74 11.25 -3.66 -8.22
N TRP A 75 11.35 -3.01 -7.06
CA TRP A 75 12.57 -2.32 -6.64
C TRP A 75 13.68 -3.29 -6.21
N GLU A 76 14.93 -2.86 -6.30
CA GLU A 76 16.02 -3.58 -5.64
C GLU A 76 15.99 -3.28 -4.14
N LYS A 77 15.62 -4.28 -3.32
CA LYS A 77 15.52 -4.13 -1.86
C LYS A 77 16.71 -4.78 -1.16
N LYS A 78 17.34 -4.05 -0.24
CA LYS A 78 18.45 -4.52 0.57
C LYS A 78 18.28 -4.08 2.02
N ILE A 79 18.45 -5.02 2.94
CA ILE A 79 18.58 -4.73 4.37
C ILE A 79 20.02 -5.07 4.76
N ASP A 80 20.80 -4.06 5.15
CA ASP A 80 22.25 -4.13 5.34
C ASP A 80 22.99 -4.72 4.12
N ARG A 81 23.42 -5.99 4.22
CA ARG A 81 24.13 -6.74 3.16
C ARG A 81 23.28 -7.86 2.56
N PHE A 82 22.01 -7.98 2.96
CA PHE A 82 21.10 -9.02 2.50
C PHE A 82 20.13 -8.45 1.45
N LYS A 83 20.11 -9.06 0.26
CA LYS A 83 19.14 -8.74 -0.78
C LYS A 83 17.85 -9.50 -0.49
N LEU A 84 16.73 -8.79 -0.42
CA LEU A 84 15.43 -9.44 -0.23
C LEU A 84 14.96 -10.13 -1.52
N GLY A 85 14.08 -11.11 -1.37
CA GLY A 85 13.46 -11.79 -2.50
C GLY A 85 12.65 -10.84 -3.39
N GLU A 86 12.64 -11.12 -4.70
CA GLU A 86 11.99 -10.23 -5.69
C GLU A 86 10.49 -10.05 -5.45
N GLY A 87 9.81 -11.02 -4.84
CA GLY A 87 8.39 -10.96 -4.55
C GLY A 87 8.00 -10.17 -3.29
N VAL A 88 8.98 -9.69 -2.50
CA VAL A 88 8.69 -9.06 -1.21
C VAL A 88 7.93 -7.75 -1.44
N MET A 89 6.73 -7.66 -0.87
CA MET A 89 5.91 -6.45 -0.83
C MET A 89 6.39 -5.52 0.30
N PRO A 90 6.21 -4.19 0.20
CA PRO A 90 6.53 -3.29 1.31
C PRO A 90 5.59 -3.52 2.51
N ALA A 91 6.08 -3.26 3.72
CA ALA A 91 5.24 -3.16 4.91
C ALA A 91 4.39 -1.89 4.81
N SER A 92 5.05 -0.79 4.44
CA SER A 92 4.46 0.53 4.30
C SER A 92 5.22 1.38 3.27
N PHE A 93 4.62 2.49 2.87
CA PHE A 93 5.28 3.49 2.04
C PHE A 93 4.75 4.89 2.34
N LYS A 94 5.51 5.91 1.96
CA LYS A 94 5.06 7.30 1.97
C LYS A 94 5.43 8.04 0.69
N VAL A 95 4.67 9.08 0.41
CA VAL A 95 4.91 10.00 -0.71
C VAL A 95 5.51 11.27 -0.15
N LEU A 96 6.72 11.62 -0.58
CA LEU A 96 7.31 12.93 -0.33
C LEU A 96 7.08 13.83 -1.54
N HIS A 97 6.32 14.90 -1.34
CA HIS A 97 6.10 15.91 -2.36
C HIS A 97 7.19 16.98 -2.30
N ASP A 98 7.91 17.19 -3.40
CA ASP A 98 8.82 18.34 -3.56
C ASP A 98 8.05 19.50 -4.21
N PRO A 99 7.70 20.57 -3.47
CA PRO A 99 6.92 21.68 -4.02
C PRO A 99 7.70 22.53 -5.02
N VAL A 100 9.04 22.48 -4.99
CA VAL A 100 9.92 23.25 -5.89
C VAL A 100 10.05 22.52 -7.23
N ARG A 101 10.29 21.21 -7.18
CA ARG A 101 10.44 20.38 -8.39
C ARG A 101 9.10 19.90 -8.95
N LYS A 102 8.03 19.99 -8.17
CA LYS A 102 6.70 19.42 -8.47
C LYS A 102 6.79 17.93 -8.79
N THR A 103 7.64 17.22 -8.04
CA THR A 103 7.88 15.79 -8.21
C THR A 103 7.56 15.05 -6.91
N ASP A 104 6.87 13.92 -7.06
CA ASP A 104 6.59 13.01 -5.95
C ASP A 104 7.66 11.92 -5.89
N THR A 105 8.23 11.73 -4.71
CA THR A 105 9.18 10.65 -4.44
C THR A 105 8.52 9.63 -3.52
N LEU A 106 8.50 8.36 -3.92
CA LEU A 106 8.07 7.27 -3.06
C LEU A 106 9.22 6.83 -2.16
N ILE A 107 8.92 6.57 -0.89
CA ILE A 107 9.80 5.88 0.04
C ILE A 107 9.04 4.68 0.57
N ALA A 108 9.63 3.50 0.49
CA ALA A 108 9.03 2.26 0.96
C ALA A 108 9.87 1.67 2.09
N ASP A 109 9.20 1.05 3.07
CA ASP A 109 9.80 0.24 4.11
C ASP A 109 9.49 -1.23 3.84
N PHE A 110 10.52 -2.05 3.66
CA PHE A 110 10.42 -3.50 3.46
C PHE A 110 10.69 -4.29 4.74
N GLY A 111 10.67 -3.62 5.90
CA GLY A 111 10.92 -4.19 7.22
C GLY A 111 12.26 -3.75 7.81
N GLU A 112 13.06 -2.96 7.10
CA GLU A 112 14.31 -2.38 7.62
C GLU A 112 14.08 -1.40 8.76
N SER A 113 12.94 -0.70 8.77
CA SER A 113 12.58 0.24 9.83
C SER A 113 11.71 -0.39 10.92
N ALA A 114 11.27 -1.65 10.72
CA ALA A 114 10.46 -2.37 11.70
C ALA A 114 11.30 -2.78 12.92
N ILE A 115 10.72 -2.65 14.12
CA ILE A 115 11.32 -3.15 15.37
C ILE A 115 11.51 -4.67 15.23
N GLY A 116 12.77 -5.13 15.23
CA GLY A 116 13.13 -6.54 15.05
C GLY A 116 13.41 -6.96 13.61
N ARG A 117 13.34 -6.05 12.62
CA ARG A 117 13.72 -6.26 11.22
C ARG A 117 13.03 -7.48 10.57
N VAL A 118 11.71 -7.54 10.74
CA VAL A 118 10.89 -8.65 10.27
C VAL A 118 10.39 -8.37 8.85
N ALA A 119 10.55 -9.34 7.95
CA ALA A 119 10.00 -9.26 6.60
C ALA A 119 8.45 -9.26 6.65
N PRO A 120 7.76 -8.34 5.95
CA PRO A 120 6.30 -8.22 5.98
C PRO A 120 5.64 -9.25 5.05
N VAL A 121 5.69 -10.53 5.44
CA VAL A 121 5.13 -11.63 4.64
C VAL A 121 3.62 -11.45 4.43
N ASP A 122 2.91 -10.90 5.41
CA ASP A 122 1.47 -10.63 5.36
C ASP A 122 1.10 -9.62 4.27
N SER A 123 1.96 -8.63 3.98
CA SER A 123 1.71 -7.63 2.92
C SER A 123 1.48 -8.27 1.56
N GLY A 124 2.21 -9.35 1.23
CA GLY A 124 2.01 -10.10 -0.01
C GLY A 124 0.62 -10.72 -0.09
N PHE A 125 0.19 -11.38 0.99
CA PHE A 125 -1.12 -12.01 1.04
C PHE A 125 -2.26 -10.99 1.00
N TRP A 126 -2.14 -9.89 1.76
CA TRP A 126 -3.12 -8.81 1.72
C TRP A 126 -3.25 -8.18 0.35
N TRP A 127 -2.15 -8.00 -0.38
CA TRP A 127 -2.18 -7.47 -1.74
C TRP A 127 -2.96 -8.40 -2.69
N ILE A 128 -2.73 -9.72 -2.65
CA ILE A 128 -3.46 -10.69 -3.47
C ILE A 128 -4.96 -10.69 -3.10
N ILE A 129 -5.28 -10.69 -1.81
CA ILE A 129 -6.67 -10.66 -1.33
C ILE A 129 -7.36 -9.37 -1.78
N LEU A 130 -6.68 -8.23 -1.69
CA LEU A 130 -7.23 -6.94 -2.08
C LEU A 130 -7.41 -6.83 -3.59
N LEU A 131 -6.49 -7.36 -4.40
CA LEU A 131 -6.67 -7.46 -5.86
C LEU A 131 -7.91 -8.29 -6.22
N ARG A 132 -8.14 -9.40 -5.48
CA ARG A 132 -9.36 -10.20 -5.64
C ARG A 132 -10.61 -9.44 -5.20
N ALA A 133 -10.55 -8.68 -4.10
CA ALA A 133 -11.66 -7.86 -3.65
C ALA A 133 -12.02 -6.78 -4.68
N TYR A 134 -11.01 -6.09 -5.24
CA TYR A 134 -11.17 -5.13 -6.32
C TYR A 134 -11.91 -5.74 -7.51
N THR A 135 -11.38 -6.83 -8.09
CA THR A 135 -12.00 -7.47 -9.27
C THR A 135 -13.42 -7.98 -9.00
N LYS A 136 -13.71 -8.45 -7.78
CA LYS A 136 -15.06 -8.87 -7.39
C LYS A 136 -16.03 -7.70 -7.22
N SER A 137 -15.56 -6.57 -6.70
CA SER A 137 -16.38 -5.37 -6.49
C SER A 137 -16.68 -4.65 -7.81
N THR A 138 -15.68 -4.54 -8.68
CA THR A 138 -15.80 -3.76 -9.93
C THR A 138 -16.32 -4.59 -11.10
N GLY A 139 -16.17 -5.92 -11.07
CA GLY A 139 -16.38 -6.79 -12.23
C GLY A 139 -15.32 -6.65 -13.32
N ASP A 140 -14.33 -5.78 -13.13
CA ASP A 140 -13.24 -5.53 -14.08
C ASP A 140 -12.06 -6.47 -13.80
N LEU A 141 -11.81 -7.40 -14.72
CA LEU A 141 -10.69 -8.34 -14.65
C LEU A 141 -9.40 -7.76 -15.25
N SER A 142 -9.48 -6.67 -16.02
CA SER A 142 -8.37 -6.19 -16.85
C SER A 142 -7.12 -5.86 -16.02
N LEU A 143 -7.29 -5.30 -14.81
CA LEU A 143 -6.19 -5.02 -13.89
C LEU A 143 -5.44 -6.30 -13.48
N ALA A 144 -6.18 -7.32 -13.01
CA ALA A 144 -5.59 -8.55 -12.53
C ALA A 144 -4.98 -9.41 -13.65
N GLU A 145 -5.50 -9.27 -14.87
CA GLU A 145 -4.99 -9.96 -16.07
C GLU A 145 -3.76 -9.29 -16.68
N THR A 146 -3.39 -8.09 -16.25
CA THR A 146 -2.16 -7.44 -16.73
C THR A 146 -0.92 -8.32 -16.48
N PRO A 147 0.06 -8.33 -17.41
CA PRO A 147 1.30 -9.09 -17.23
C PRO A 147 2.03 -8.76 -15.92
N ASP A 148 1.98 -7.49 -15.50
CA ASP A 148 2.62 -7.03 -14.27
C ASP A 148 1.93 -7.58 -13.02
N CYS A 149 0.60 -7.54 -12.94
CA CYS A 149 -0.13 -8.14 -11.81
C CYS A 149 0.08 -9.66 -11.76
N GLN A 150 0.03 -10.33 -12.91
CA GLN A 150 0.32 -11.77 -13.02
C GLN A 150 1.75 -12.11 -12.56
N LYS A 151 2.73 -11.30 -12.96
CA LYS A 151 4.12 -11.44 -12.49
C LYS A 151 4.21 -11.21 -10.99
N GLY A 152 3.58 -10.16 -10.46
CA GLY A 152 3.61 -9.84 -9.04
C GLY A 152 3.01 -10.94 -8.17
N MET A 153 1.86 -11.49 -8.56
CA MET A 153 1.27 -12.66 -7.89
C MET A 153 2.20 -13.87 -7.91
N ARG A 154 2.80 -14.20 -9.06
CA ARG A 154 3.75 -15.32 -9.18
C ARG A 154 4.96 -15.14 -8.27
N LEU A 155 5.52 -13.93 -8.18
CA LEU A 155 6.66 -13.65 -7.32
C LEU A 155 6.30 -13.78 -5.84
N ILE A 156 5.13 -13.29 -5.41
CA ILE A 156 4.65 -13.46 -4.02
C ILE A 156 4.49 -14.95 -3.68
N LEU A 157 3.82 -15.69 -4.55
CA LEU A 157 3.58 -17.13 -4.37
C LEU A 157 4.89 -17.92 -4.36
N ALA A 158 5.86 -17.57 -5.22
CA ALA A 158 7.16 -18.21 -5.26
C ALA A 158 7.93 -18.09 -3.94
N LEU A 159 7.81 -16.96 -3.22
CA LEU A 159 8.43 -16.79 -1.90
C LEU A 159 7.76 -17.63 -0.80
N CYS A 160 6.46 -17.90 -0.94
CA CYS A 160 5.68 -18.60 0.08
C CYS A 160 5.64 -20.11 -0.13
N LEU A 161 5.85 -20.55 -1.38
CA LEU A 161 5.81 -21.94 -1.81
C LEU A 161 7.20 -22.50 -2.13
N SER A 162 8.26 -21.70 -2.00
CA SER A 162 9.64 -22.18 -2.06
C SER A 162 9.94 -23.03 -0.83
N GLU A 163 10.33 -24.29 -1.04
CA GLU A 163 10.93 -25.18 -0.03
C GLU A 163 12.36 -24.75 0.33
#